data_AF-A0AAV2TZQ7-F1
#
_entry.id   AF-A0AAV2TZQ7-F1
#
_cell.length_a   1.000
_cell.length_b   1.000
_cell.length_c   1.000
_cell.angle_alpha   90.00
_cell.angle_beta   90.00
_cell.angle_gamma   90.00
#
_symmetry.space_group_name_H-M   'P 1'
#
loop_
_entity.id
_entity.type
_entity.pdbx_description
1 polymer ?
#
loop_
_entity_poly.entity_id
_entity_poly.type
_entity_poly.pdbx_seq_one_letter_code
_entity_poly.pdbx_strand_id
1 'polypeptide(L)'
;MSRKSGGGPKGAQEVAGFPKHLSKKSLSVCNELMNACLKSKVSISNASEVFSNLHSLTQLLIDLQRNFCYLRQLESRSSEREASIKNYLTAHSSYLHKEVSVRDFSTCGFGLSALVPLTEGECVLRVPKSAMLTSEAPEKLQLMMKDDPIFASMDNVALSLRLLYELSNFHTSSWREYLSILPVTYSTFMYMSVDDFKHLKGSKTAETLASNYQFICRQYAYFFNRFRSFSPSKEIPLSARFCFEDYRWAVSTVMSRNNIIPVKESLSKQICLVPIWDMINHKPGAVTTDYDINNQELVFYAMEDVASGNQVLMDYGKRTSGEFLIFSGFVPDPNPHNLVDVTLSISKADRLGAKRQTLLGHIGLENPTTSQISADLSTMRDLVAFARVFVMVEDQLDEYLTLDEKKPGTASETLFSSICPLRAIDRSAISFLTKRFELLILCYGTVPARDSPDFAKMSFLQQQCTLLRLQDLEMLRECIASLKTTLSVPGVTEDELMTADALNVSEELKDYRPSTDS
;
A
#
# COMPACT_ATOMS: atom_id res chain seq x y z
N MET A 1 -72.26 -25.93 -19.04
CA MET A 1 -71.46 -25.85 -17.80
C MET A 1 -69.99 -25.97 -18.17
N SER A 2 -69.25 -24.86 -18.07
CA SER A 2 -67.86 -24.73 -18.51
C SER A 2 -66.92 -25.11 -17.35
N ARG A 3 -65.94 -26.00 -17.59
CA ARG A 3 -64.84 -26.27 -16.65
C ARG A 3 -63.65 -25.40 -17.04
N LYS A 4 -63.31 -24.44 -16.17
CA LYS A 4 -62.16 -23.56 -16.30
C LYS A 4 -60.87 -24.29 -15.94
N SER A 5 -59.89 -24.12 -16.81
CA SER A 5 -58.46 -24.25 -16.60
C SER A 5 -57.95 -23.20 -15.60
N GLY A 6 -56.89 -23.53 -14.87
CA GLY A 6 -56.24 -22.63 -13.92
C GLY A 6 -54.99 -23.26 -13.31
N GLY A 7 -53.99 -23.55 -14.14
CA GLY A 7 -52.63 -23.83 -13.67
C GLY A 7 -51.96 -22.51 -13.29
N GLY A 8 -51.80 -22.24 -12.00
CA GLY A 8 -50.90 -21.21 -11.50
C GLY A 8 -49.45 -21.69 -11.53
N PRO A 9 -48.46 -20.84 -11.84
CA PRO A 9 -47.07 -21.25 -11.90
C PRO A 9 -46.52 -21.52 -10.50
N LYS A 10 -46.02 -22.75 -10.31
CA LYS A 10 -45.17 -23.14 -9.18
C LYS A 10 -43.79 -22.49 -9.31
N GLY A 11 -43.26 -21.99 -8.19
CA GLY A 11 -41.82 -21.95 -7.92
C GLY A 11 -41.16 -20.58 -7.97
N ALA A 12 -41.24 -19.83 -6.87
CA ALA A 12 -40.23 -18.81 -6.58
C ALA A 12 -38.90 -19.53 -6.27
N GLN A 13 -37.94 -19.55 -7.19
CA GLN A 13 -36.59 -20.05 -6.91
C GLN A 13 -35.93 -19.16 -5.84
N GLU A 14 -35.78 -19.64 -4.61
CA GLU A 14 -34.98 -18.99 -3.56
C GLU A 14 -33.53 -18.78 -4.04
N VAL A 15 -32.85 -17.71 -3.60
CA VAL A 15 -31.38 -17.66 -3.76
C VAL A 15 -30.80 -18.80 -2.92
N ALA A 16 -30.16 -19.76 -3.58
CA ALA A 16 -29.49 -20.83 -2.88
C ALA A 16 -28.33 -20.26 -2.05
N GLY A 17 -28.53 -20.18 -0.73
CA GLY A 17 -27.46 -19.89 0.23
C GLY A 17 -26.50 -21.07 0.37
N PHE A 18 -25.52 -20.94 1.26
CA PHE A 18 -24.67 -22.08 1.61
C PHE A 18 -25.50 -23.25 2.19
N PRO A 19 -25.20 -24.51 1.82
CA PRO A 19 -25.74 -25.67 2.52
C PRO A 19 -25.47 -25.57 4.03
N LYS A 20 -26.41 -26.02 4.87
CA LYS A 20 -26.31 -25.87 6.34
C LYS A 20 -24.97 -26.33 6.92
N HIS A 21 -24.47 -27.48 6.46
CA HIS A 21 -23.19 -28.03 6.92
C HIS A 21 -22.00 -27.12 6.56
N LEU A 22 -22.02 -26.54 5.35
CA LEU A 22 -20.97 -25.67 4.83
C LEU A 22 -21.05 -24.28 5.48
N SER A 23 -22.25 -23.77 5.72
CA SER A 23 -22.48 -22.55 6.52
C SER A 23 -21.91 -22.69 7.94
N LYS A 24 -22.18 -23.82 8.61
CA LYS A 24 -21.63 -24.10 9.96
C LYS A 24 -20.11 -24.20 9.96
N LYS A 25 -19.52 -24.92 8.99
CA LYS A 25 -18.06 -25.04 8.86
C LYS A 25 -17.40 -23.68 8.56
N SER A 26 -17.94 -22.93 7.60
CA SER A 26 -17.45 -21.59 7.27
C SER A 26 -17.50 -20.66 8.49
N LEU A 27 -18.59 -20.68 9.28
CA LEU A 27 -18.67 -19.93 10.53
C LEU A 27 -17.58 -20.34 11.53
N SER A 28 -17.31 -21.64 11.70
CA SER A 28 -16.23 -22.10 12.60
C SER A 28 -14.89 -21.50 12.21
N VAL A 29 -14.53 -21.60 10.92
CA VAL A 29 -13.26 -21.07 10.42
C VAL A 29 -13.22 -19.54 10.50
N CYS A 30 -14.32 -18.84 10.23
CA CYS A 30 -14.40 -17.39 10.41
C CYS A 30 -14.21 -16.96 11.87
N ASN A 31 -14.73 -17.71 12.84
CA ASN A 31 -14.52 -17.43 14.26
C ASN A 31 -13.05 -17.67 14.66
N GLU A 32 -12.44 -18.74 14.16
CA GLU A 32 -11.01 -19.01 14.35
C GLU A 32 -10.15 -17.90 13.72
N LEU A 33 -10.49 -17.46 12.50
CA LEU A 33 -9.82 -16.36 11.81
C LEU A 33 -9.92 -15.05 12.59
N MET A 34 -11.12 -14.69 13.07
CA MET A 34 -11.33 -13.51 13.90
C MET A 34 -10.50 -13.59 15.20
N ASN A 35 -10.51 -14.74 15.87
CA ASN A 35 -9.74 -14.96 17.09
C ASN A 35 -8.22 -14.85 16.84
N ALA A 36 -7.72 -15.38 15.73
CA ALA A 36 -6.31 -15.25 15.35
C ALA A 36 -5.95 -13.78 15.09
N CYS A 37 -6.82 -13.02 14.43
CA CYS A 37 -6.62 -11.59 14.19
C CYS A 37 -6.61 -10.76 15.49
N LEU A 38 -7.44 -11.10 16.49
CA LEU A 38 -7.54 -10.35 17.75
C LEU A 38 -6.44 -10.70 18.75
N LYS A 39 -5.86 -11.91 18.69
CA LYS A 39 -4.83 -12.36 19.63
C LYS A 39 -3.41 -11.98 19.23
N SER A 40 -3.19 -11.66 17.96
CA SER A 40 -1.85 -11.37 17.44
C SER A 40 -1.70 -9.88 17.13
N LYS A 41 -0.63 -9.25 17.63
CA LYS A 41 -0.16 -7.96 17.14
C LYS A 41 1.04 -8.22 16.23
N VAL A 42 0.95 -7.82 14.97
CA VAL A 42 2.02 -8.02 13.98
C VAL A 42 3.22 -7.15 14.33
N SER A 43 4.42 -7.73 14.20
CA SER A 43 5.72 -7.07 14.28
C SER A 43 6.66 -7.73 13.28
N ILE A 44 7.78 -7.09 12.96
CA ILE A 44 8.80 -7.66 12.07
C ILE A 44 9.27 -9.06 12.48
N SER A 45 9.31 -9.36 13.79
CA SER A 45 9.78 -10.64 14.31
C SER A 45 8.77 -11.78 14.19
N ASN A 46 7.46 -11.48 14.12
CA ASN A 46 6.40 -12.49 14.05
C ASN A 46 5.59 -12.45 12.74
N ALA A 47 5.86 -11.49 11.84
CA ALA A 47 5.07 -11.27 10.64
C ALA A 47 4.89 -12.53 9.79
N SER A 48 5.96 -13.32 9.61
CA SER A 48 5.90 -14.58 8.86
C SER A 48 5.02 -15.64 9.52
N GLU A 49 5.03 -15.74 10.84
CA GLU A 49 4.20 -16.70 11.59
C GLU A 49 2.73 -16.29 11.52
N VAL A 50 2.44 -15.01 11.77
CA VAL A 50 1.07 -14.47 11.70
C VAL A 50 0.51 -14.63 10.30
N PHE A 51 1.28 -14.26 9.26
CA PHE A 51 0.87 -14.44 7.87
C PHE A 51 0.58 -15.91 7.55
N SER A 52 1.47 -16.82 7.92
CA SER A 52 1.30 -18.26 7.65
C SER A 52 0.04 -18.84 8.31
N ASN A 53 -0.20 -18.49 9.57
CA ASN A 53 -1.39 -18.92 10.29
C ASN A 53 -2.67 -18.40 9.61
N LEU A 54 -2.76 -17.10 9.36
CA LEU A 54 -3.93 -16.50 8.71
C LEU A 54 -4.12 -17.05 7.28
N HIS A 55 -3.04 -17.20 6.52
CA HIS A 55 -3.06 -17.78 5.18
C HIS A 55 -3.69 -19.18 5.18
N SER A 56 -3.33 -20.04 6.14
CA SER A 56 -3.89 -21.40 6.26
C SER A 56 -5.41 -21.39 6.49
N LEU A 57 -5.91 -20.51 7.36
CA LEU A 57 -7.33 -20.36 7.65
C LEU A 57 -8.10 -19.80 6.46
N THR A 58 -7.52 -18.83 5.77
CA THR A 58 -8.12 -18.27 4.54
C THR A 58 -8.13 -19.27 3.40
N GLN A 59 -7.09 -20.09 3.26
CA GLN A 59 -7.06 -21.15 2.25
C GLN A 59 -8.14 -22.20 2.52
N LEU A 60 -8.35 -22.58 3.78
CA LEU A 60 -9.44 -23.46 4.17
C LEU A 60 -10.81 -22.85 3.81
N LEU A 61 -11.02 -21.55 4.01
CA LEU A 61 -12.25 -20.86 3.58
C LEU A 61 -12.42 -20.90 2.06
N ILE A 62 -11.36 -20.62 1.29
CA ILE A 62 -11.37 -20.70 -0.18
C ILE A 62 -11.80 -22.09 -0.63
N ASP A 63 -11.19 -23.14 -0.08
CA ASP A 63 -11.49 -24.52 -0.48
C ASP A 63 -12.90 -24.96 -0.07
N LEU A 64 -13.36 -24.55 1.11
CA LEU A 64 -14.73 -24.81 1.57
C LEU A 64 -15.78 -24.11 0.69
N GLN A 65 -15.51 -22.89 0.24
CA GLN A 65 -16.48 -22.01 -0.42
C GLN A 65 -16.39 -22.01 -1.95
N ARG A 66 -15.33 -22.63 -2.52
CA ARG A 66 -14.95 -22.62 -3.94
C ARG A 66 -16.10 -22.67 -4.95
N ASN A 67 -17.05 -23.58 -4.75
CA ASN A 67 -18.15 -23.83 -5.69
C ASN A 67 -19.30 -22.81 -5.58
N PHE A 68 -19.21 -21.88 -4.63
CA PHE A 68 -20.24 -20.89 -4.33
C PHE A 68 -19.79 -19.46 -4.63
N CYS A 69 -18.51 -19.26 -4.97
CA CYS A 69 -17.95 -17.96 -5.32
C CYS A 69 -18.61 -17.38 -6.57
N TYR A 70 -18.98 -16.10 -6.53
CA TYR A 70 -19.50 -15.41 -7.71
C TYR A 70 -18.41 -15.16 -8.76
N LEU A 71 -17.14 -15.12 -8.36
CA LEU A 71 -15.97 -14.98 -9.23
C LEU A 71 -15.90 -16.03 -10.34
N ARG A 72 -16.49 -17.23 -10.13
CA ARG A 72 -16.56 -18.30 -11.15
C ARG A 72 -17.25 -17.85 -12.45
N GLN A 73 -18.15 -16.86 -12.35
CA GLN A 73 -18.79 -16.25 -13.52
C GLN A 73 -17.80 -15.53 -14.45
N LEU A 74 -16.73 -14.95 -13.88
CA LEU A 74 -15.68 -14.27 -14.65
C LEU A 74 -14.62 -15.26 -15.12
N GLU A 75 -14.22 -16.22 -14.28
CA GLU A 75 -13.19 -17.22 -14.63
C GLU A 75 -13.59 -18.07 -15.83
N SER A 76 -14.87 -18.47 -15.91
CA SER A 76 -15.41 -19.21 -17.07
C SER A 76 -15.32 -18.43 -18.39
N ARG A 77 -15.04 -17.13 -18.34
CA ARG A 77 -14.91 -16.20 -19.47
C ARG A 77 -13.49 -15.66 -19.64
N SER A 78 -12.54 -16.11 -18.81
CA SER A 78 -11.18 -15.54 -18.77
C SER A 78 -10.42 -15.68 -20.09
N SER A 79 -10.63 -16.77 -20.83
CA SER A 79 -10.05 -16.97 -22.18
C SER A 79 -10.58 -15.99 -23.22
N GLU A 80 -11.76 -15.38 -22.99
CA GLU A 80 -12.38 -14.39 -23.86
C GLU A 80 -12.13 -12.96 -23.38
N ARG A 81 -11.28 -12.76 -22.36
CA ARG A 81 -11.09 -11.44 -21.74
C ARG A 81 -10.54 -10.40 -22.72
N GLU A 82 -9.56 -10.75 -23.56
CA GLU A 82 -9.03 -9.83 -24.58
C GLU A 82 -10.13 -9.40 -25.56
N ALA A 83 -10.94 -10.35 -26.04
CA ALA A 83 -12.08 -10.05 -26.90
C ALA A 83 -13.12 -9.18 -26.19
N SER A 84 -13.38 -9.44 -24.91
CA SER A 84 -14.27 -8.62 -24.08
C SER A 84 -13.76 -7.20 -23.94
N ILE A 85 -12.44 -7.00 -23.76
CA ILE A 85 -11.82 -5.67 -23.71
C ILE A 85 -11.97 -4.96 -25.06
N LYS A 86 -11.68 -5.63 -26.18
CA LYS A 86 -11.84 -5.06 -27.53
C LYS A 86 -13.29 -4.65 -27.81
N ASN A 87 -14.25 -5.49 -27.43
CA ASN A 87 -15.67 -5.20 -27.55
C ASN A 87 -16.06 -3.99 -26.68
N TYR A 88 -15.55 -3.92 -25.44
CA TYR A 88 -15.81 -2.80 -24.54
C TYR A 88 -15.27 -1.48 -25.11
N LEU A 89 -14.03 -1.47 -25.63
CA LEU A 89 -13.43 -0.30 -26.29
C LEU A 89 -14.24 0.15 -27.51
N THR A 90 -14.76 -0.81 -28.29
CA THR A 90 -15.57 -0.51 -29.49
C THR A 90 -16.93 0.08 -29.10
N ALA A 91 -17.61 -0.55 -28.13
CA ALA A 91 -18.92 -0.11 -27.64
C ALA A 91 -18.87 1.27 -26.97
N HIS A 92 -17.72 1.61 -26.38
CA HIS A 92 -17.49 2.88 -25.70
C HIS A 92 -16.47 3.77 -26.43
N SER A 93 -16.41 3.67 -27.76
CA SER A 93 -15.50 4.45 -28.60
C SER A 93 -15.65 5.96 -28.43
N SER A 94 -16.82 6.44 -27.98
CA SER A 94 -17.04 7.85 -27.62
C SER A 94 -16.16 8.35 -26.46
N TYR A 95 -15.60 7.46 -25.65
CA TYR A 95 -14.67 7.83 -24.57
C TYR A 95 -13.23 7.99 -25.07
N LEU A 96 -12.94 7.53 -26.29
CA LEU A 96 -11.61 7.53 -26.89
C LEU A 96 -11.46 8.77 -27.79
N HIS A 97 -10.60 9.70 -27.41
CA HIS A 97 -10.24 10.84 -28.25
C HIS A 97 -9.15 10.49 -29.25
N LYS A 98 -8.44 9.39 -29.00
CA LYS A 98 -7.40 8.84 -29.86
C LYS A 98 -7.58 7.34 -30.02
N GLU A 99 -7.19 6.85 -31.20
CA GLU A 99 -7.30 5.43 -31.52
C GLU A 99 -6.30 4.63 -30.69
N VAL A 100 -6.84 3.76 -29.84
CA VAL A 100 -6.08 2.84 -28.99
C VAL A 100 -6.66 1.43 -29.11
N SER A 101 -5.82 0.42 -28.87
CA SER A 101 -6.24 -0.98 -28.75
C SER A 101 -5.67 -1.59 -27.49
N VAL A 102 -6.27 -2.68 -27.01
CA VAL A 102 -5.65 -3.48 -25.95
C VAL A 102 -4.57 -4.40 -26.52
N ARG A 103 -3.47 -4.59 -25.78
CA ARG A 103 -2.44 -5.61 -26.04
C ARG A 103 -1.94 -6.19 -24.72
N ASP A 104 -1.51 -7.45 -24.73
CA ASP A 104 -0.76 -8.05 -23.62
C ASP A 104 0.73 -7.67 -23.71
N PHE A 105 1.24 -6.98 -22.70
CA PHE A 105 2.65 -6.55 -22.58
C PHE A 105 3.47 -7.50 -21.70
N SER A 106 3.08 -8.78 -21.63
CA SER A 106 3.80 -9.84 -20.92
C SER A 106 3.94 -9.55 -19.42
N THR A 107 5.02 -8.90 -19.00
CA THR A 107 5.32 -8.65 -17.57
C THR A 107 4.33 -7.69 -16.92
N CYS A 108 3.73 -6.78 -17.69
CA CYS A 108 2.73 -5.82 -17.20
C CYS A 108 1.28 -6.30 -17.44
N GLY A 109 1.09 -7.44 -18.09
CA GLY A 109 -0.21 -7.91 -18.55
C GLY A 109 -0.85 -6.97 -19.59
N PHE A 110 -2.18 -6.96 -19.64
CA PHE A 110 -2.91 -6.14 -20.60
C PHE A 110 -2.76 -4.65 -20.33
N GLY A 111 -2.50 -3.88 -21.38
CA GLY A 111 -2.47 -2.42 -21.38
C GLY A 111 -3.03 -1.82 -22.68
N LEU A 112 -3.06 -0.49 -22.76
CA LEU A 112 -3.43 0.23 -23.98
C LEU A 112 -2.21 0.44 -24.88
N SER A 113 -2.40 0.22 -26.18
CA SER A 113 -1.44 0.49 -27.25
C SER A 113 -2.00 1.61 -28.14
N ALA A 114 -1.18 2.59 -28.46
CA ALA A 114 -1.55 3.62 -29.43
C ALA A 114 -1.67 3.01 -30.84
N LEU A 115 -2.73 3.33 -31.59
CA LEU A 115 -2.87 2.94 -33.01
C LEU A 115 -2.41 4.06 -33.94
N VAL A 116 -2.39 5.29 -33.45
CA VAL A 116 -1.83 6.48 -34.12
C VAL A 116 -0.77 7.10 -33.22
N PRO A 117 0.22 7.82 -33.77
CA PRO A 117 1.15 8.58 -32.94
C PRO A 117 0.40 9.57 -32.03
N LEU A 118 0.80 9.65 -30.76
CA LEU A 118 0.29 10.60 -29.77
C LEU A 118 1.38 11.63 -29.48
N THR A 119 0.99 12.89 -29.32
CA THR A 119 1.88 13.96 -28.84
C THR A 119 1.73 14.14 -27.33
N GLU A 120 2.81 14.48 -26.63
CA GLU A 120 2.74 14.87 -25.22
C GLU A 120 1.66 15.95 -24.98
N GLY A 121 0.86 15.77 -23.92
CA GLY A 121 -0.24 16.67 -23.56
C GLY A 121 -1.51 16.49 -24.40
N GLU A 122 -1.53 15.59 -25.38
CA GLU A 122 -2.71 15.31 -26.19
C GLU A 122 -3.76 14.51 -25.40
N CYS A 123 -5.03 14.89 -25.51
CA CYS A 123 -6.13 14.19 -24.84
C CYS A 123 -6.37 12.82 -25.51
N VAL A 124 -6.24 11.75 -24.72
CA VAL A 124 -6.40 10.36 -25.19
C VAL A 124 -7.77 9.81 -24.81
N LEU A 125 -8.22 10.07 -23.58
CA LEU A 125 -9.47 9.52 -23.04
C LEU A 125 -10.29 10.59 -22.31
N ARG A 126 -11.62 10.50 -22.43
CA ARG A 126 -12.59 11.16 -21.58
C ARG A 126 -13.63 10.15 -21.10
N VAL A 127 -13.66 9.87 -19.80
CA VAL A 127 -14.57 8.86 -19.21
C VAL A 127 -15.61 9.56 -18.34
N PRO A 128 -16.91 9.48 -18.66
CA PRO A 128 -17.94 10.14 -17.86
C PRO A 128 -18.13 9.46 -16.51
N LYS A 129 -18.50 10.24 -15.49
CA LYS A 129 -18.80 9.74 -14.13
C LYS A 129 -19.85 8.62 -14.14
N SER A 130 -20.82 8.68 -15.05
CA SER A 130 -21.86 7.65 -15.20
C SER A 130 -21.33 6.27 -15.60
N ALA A 131 -20.14 6.19 -16.20
CA ALA A 131 -19.47 4.92 -16.51
C ALA A 131 -18.67 4.37 -15.32
N MET A 132 -18.30 5.22 -14.36
CA MET A 132 -17.47 4.85 -13.21
C MET A 132 -18.25 4.03 -12.19
N LEU A 133 -17.59 3.09 -11.52
CA LEU A 133 -18.17 2.39 -10.38
C LEU A 133 -17.71 3.07 -9.08
N THR A 134 -18.60 3.80 -8.41
CA THR A 134 -18.29 4.57 -7.20
C THR A 134 -18.64 3.83 -5.91
N SER A 135 -18.17 4.30 -4.75
CA SER A 135 -18.55 3.75 -3.44
C SER A 135 -20.03 3.94 -3.08
N GLU A 136 -20.79 4.73 -3.86
CA GLU A 136 -22.23 4.95 -3.61
C GLU A 136 -23.02 3.68 -3.87
N ALA A 137 -23.35 2.95 -2.81
CA ALA A 137 -24.08 1.69 -2.95
C ALA A 137 -25.52 1.89 -3.45
N PRO A 138 -26.13 0.88 -4.11
CA PRO A 138 -27.55 0.90 -4.39
C PRO A 138 -28.37 0.98 -3.10
N GLU A 139 -29.56 1.60 -3.17
CA GLU A 139 -30.44 1.87 -2.02
C GLU A 139 -30.62 0.66 -1.09
N LYS A 140 -30.76 -0.54 -1.67
CA LYS A 140 -30.98 -1.78 -0.90
C LYS A 140 -29.75 -2.18 -0.09
N LEU A 141 -28.55 -2.07 -0.67
CA LEU A 141 -27.31 -2.34 0.04
C LEU A 141 -27.05 -1.26 1.10
N GLN A 142 -27.32 0.01 0.78
CA GLN A 142 -27.24 1.10 1.75
C GLN A 142 -28.19 0.87 2.94
N LEU A 143 -29.44 0.50 2.69
CA LEU A 143 -30.42 0.23 3.76
C LEU A 143 -29.98 -0.95 4.63
N MET A 144 -29.45 -2.01 4.03
CA MET A 144 -28.92 -3.17 4.76
C MET A 144 -27.71 -2.79 5.64
N MET A 145 -26.85 -1.88 5.17
CA MET A 145 -25.61 -1.49 5.84
C MET A 145 -25.69 -0.13 6.55
N LYS A 146 -26.89 0.45 6.69
CA LYS A 146 -27.09 1.83 7.13
C LYS A 146 -26.39 2.16 8.46
N ASP A 147 -26.46 1.23 9.41
CA ASP A 147 -25.91 1.40 10.76
C ASP A 147 -24.55 0.69 10.94
N ASP A 148 -23.91 0.25 9.85
CA ASP A 148 -22.62 -0.43 9.89
C ASP A 148 -21.46 0.58 9.89
N PRO A 149 -20.68 0.69 10.97
CA PRO A 149 -19.66 1.74 11.10
C PRO A 149 -18.49 1.54 10.13
N ILE A 150 -18.17 0.29 9.76
CA ILE A 150 -17.07 0.02 8.84
C ILE A 150 -17.51 0.41 7.42
N PHE A 151 -18.70 0.00 7.01
CA PHE A 151 -19.25 0.39 5.71
C PHE A 151 -19.38 1.91 5.56
N ALA A 152 -19.81 2.61 6.62
CA ALA A 152 -20.01 4.06 6.58
C ALA A 152 -18.72 4.89 6.60
N SER A 153 -17.64 4.40 7.25
CA SER A 153 -16.39 5.15 7.44
C SER A 153 -15.27 4.78 6.49
N MET A 154 -15.33 3.60 5.85
CA MET A 154 -14.27 3.07 5.01
C MET A 154 -14.69 2.98 3.54
N ASP A 155 -14.43 4.03 2.79
CA ASP A 155 -14.76 4.15 1.36
C ASP A 155 -14.24 2.99 0.50
N ASN A 156 -13.02 2.52 0.76
CA ASN A 156 -12.43 1.38 0.05
C ASN A 156 -13.16 0.06 0.33
N VAL A 157 -13.65 -0.13 1.55
CA VAL A 157 -14.48 -1.29 1.92
C VAL A 157 -15.86 -1.17 1.31
N ALA A 158 -16.47 0.01 1.36
CA ALA A 158 -17.77 0.28 0.73
C ALA A 158 -17.71 0.02 -0.79
N LEU A 159 -16.66 0.49 -1.47
CA LEU A 159 -16.43 0.22 -2.89
C LEU A 159 -16.20 -1.27 -3.17
N SER A 160 -15.47 -1.98 -2.30
CA SER A 160 -15.26 -3.43 -2.45
C SER A 160 -16.57 -4.22 -2.32
N LEU A 161 -17.42 -3.86 -1.35
CA LEU A 161 -18.75 -4.47 -1.18
C LEU A 161 -19.71 -4.07 -2.31
N ARG A 162 -19.61 -2.84 -2.82
CA ARG A 162 -20.32 -2.40 -4.02
C ARG A 162 -19.92 -3.22 -5.24
N LEU A 163 -18.63 -3.41 -5.48
CA LEU A 163 -18.13 -4.21 -6.59
C LEU A 163 -18.64 -5.66 -6.51
N LEU A 164 -18.64 -6.24 -5.31
CA LEU A 164 -19.22 -7.56 -5.07
C LEU A 164 -20.73 -7.59 -5.29
N TYR A 165 -21.44 -6.52 -4.94
CA TYR A 165 -22.87 -6.43 -5.17
C TYR A 165 -23.18 -6.55 -6.66
N GLU A 166 -22.45 -5.80 -7.50
CA GLU A 166 -22.57 -5.87 -8.96
C GLU A 166 -22.20 -7.27 -9.49
N LEU A 167 -21.11 -7.87 -9.00
CA LEU A 167 -20.71 -9.22 -9.39
C LEU A 167 -21.74 -10.29 -8.98
N SER A 168 -22.35 -10.14 -7.81
CA SER A 168 -23.38 -11.08 -7.33
C SER A 168 -24.68 -10.99 -8.14
N ASN A 169 -24.92 -9.83 -8.78
CA ASN A 169 -26.03 -9.54 -9.68
C ASN A 169 -25.58 -9.47 -11.15
N PHE A 170 -24.50 -10.17 -11.52
CA PHE A 170 -23.79 -10.02 -12.79
C PHE A 170 -24.69 -9.93 -14.04
N HIS A 171 -25.72 -10.78 -14.14
CA HIS A 171 -26.59 -10.82 -15.32
C HIS A 171 -27.49 -9.60 -15.49
N THR A 172 -27.79 -8.89 -14.40
CA THR A 172 -28.65 -7.70 -14.37
C THR A 172 -27.88 -6.42 -14.04
N SER A 173 -26.57 -6.52 -13.77
CA SER A 173 -25.73 -5.37 -13.43
C SER A 173 -25.49 -4.48 -14.66
N SER A 174 -25.65 -3.17 -14.48
CA SER A 174 -25.26 -2.17 -15.48
C SER A 174 -23.75 -2.15 -15.75
N TRP A 175 -22.94 -2.66 -14.81
CA TRP A 175 -21.49 -2.75 -14.94
C TRP A 175 -21.02 -4.12 -15.45
N ARG A 176 -21.92 -4.98 -15.94
CA ARG A 176 -21.57 -6.32 -16.43
C ARG A 176 -20.41 -6.33 -17.42
N GLU A 177 -20.40 -5.41 -18.38
CA GLU A 177 -19.34 -5.36 -19.39
C GLU A 177 -18.01 -4.92 -18.77
N TYR A 178 -18.03 -3.93 -17.86
CA TYR A 178 -16.84 -3.54 -17.11
C TYR A 178 -16.31 -4.68 -16.23
N LEU A 179 -17.19 -5.38 -15.50
CA LEU A 179 -16.83 -6.57 -14.72
C LEU A 179 -16.18 -7.66 -15.60
N SER A 180 -16.63 -7.80 -16.85
CA SER A 180 -16.11 -8.81 -17.77
C SER A 180 -14.70 -8.51 -18.29
N ILE A 181 -14.24 -7.25 -18.17
CA ILE A 181 -12.89 -6.86 -18.58
C ILE A 181 -11.89 -6.81 -17.42
N LEU A 182 -12.35 -6.92 -16.17
CA LEU A 182 -11.46 -6.96 -15.00
C LEU A 182 -10.62 -8.25 -14.96
N PRO A 183 -9.40 -8.21 -14.39
CA PRO A 183 -8.65 -9.42 -14.08
C PRO A 183 -9.42 -10.35 -13.13
N VAL A 184 -9.29 -11.66 -13.32
CA VAL A 184 -9.85 -12.67 -12.39
C VAL A 184 -8.89 -13.02 -11.26
N THR A 185 -7.61 -12.71 -11.43
CA THR A 185 -6.52 -12.89 -10.46
C THR A 185 -5.60 -11.67 -10.48
N TYR A 186 -4.93 -11.42 -9.36
CA TYR A 186 -3.99 -10.32 -9.19
C TYR A 186 -2.65 -10.82 -8.65
N SER A 187 -1.65 -9.95 -8.68
CA SER A 187 -0.35 -10.13 -8.03
C SER A 187 -0.21 -9.25 -6.79
N THR A 188 -1.31 -8.73 -6.22
CA THR A 188 -1.26 -8.01 -4.95
C THR A 188 -0.86 -8.94 -3.81
N PHE A 189 -0.49 -8.37 -2.66
CA PHE A 189 -0.09 -9.15 -1.49
C PHE A 189 -1.10 -10.21 -1.03
N MET A 190 -2.38 -10.04 -1.37
CA MET A 190 -3.45 -10.98 -1.05
C MET A 190 -3.32 -12.34 -1.77
N TYR A 191 -2.54 -12.40 -2.85
CA TYR A 191 -2.30 -13.61 -3.64
C TYR A 191 -0.94 -14.26 -3.37
N MET A 192 -0.14 -13.69 -2.45
CA MET A 192 1.14 -14.29 -2.06
C MET A 192 0.92 -15.60 -1.29
N SER A 193 1.69 -16.62 -1.66
CA SER A 193 1.86 -17.82 -0.86
C SER A 193 2.78 -17.55 0.34
N VAL A 194 2.81 -18.50 1.28
CA VAL A 194 3.77 -18.49 2.39
C VAL A 194 5.23 -18.48 1.88
N ASP A 195 5.50 -19.11 0.74
CA ASP A 195 6.84 -19.14 0.15
C ASP A 195 7.21 -17.83 -0.54
N ASP A 196 6.25 -17.16 -1.18
CA ASP A 196 6.46 -15.80 -1.71
C ASP A 196 6.74 -14.81 -0.57
N PHE A 197 6.00 -14.89 0.54
CA PHE A 197 6.19 -14.02 1.71
C PHE A 197 7.60 -14.16 2.33
N LYS A 198 8.16 -15.38 2.36
CA LYS A 198 9.55 -15.61 2.86
C LYS A 198 10.59 -14.80 2.08
N HIS A 199 10.31 -14.44 0.83
CA HIS A 199 11.22 -13.62 0.02
C HIS A 199 11.28 -12.16 0.49
N LEU A 200 10.44 -11.72 1.44
CA LEU A 200 10.51 -10.39 2.06
C LEU A 200 11.43 -10.32 3.29
N LYS A 201 12.22 -11.38 3.55
CA LYS A 201 13.13 -11.43 4.69
C LYS A 201 14.02 -10.18 4.76
N GLY A 202 14.03 -9.55 5.93
CA GLY A 202 14.81 -8.35 6.23
C GLY A 202 14.10 -7.03 5.91
N SER A 203 13.13 -7.04 4.99
CA SER A 203 12.38 -5.83 4.62
C SER A 203 11.28 -5.53 5.63
N LYS A 204 11.15 -4.26 6.01
CA LYS A 204 10.07 -3.78 6.88
C LYS A 204 8.70 -3.91 6.21
N THR A 205 8.65 -3.96 4.88
CA THR A 205 7.42 -4.22 4.11
C THR A 205 6.75 -5.54 4.52
N ALA A 206 7.49 -6.54 5.01
CA ALA A 206 6.90 -7.79 5.52
C ALA A 206 5.92 -7.56 6.68
N GLU A 207 6.24 -6.63 7.60
CA GLU A 207 5.38 -6.29 8.73
C GLU A 207 4.12 -5.56 8.26
N THR A 208 4.27 -4.58 7.37
CA THR A 208 3.15 -3.83 6.78
C THR A 208 2.22 -4.75 6.01
N LEU A 209 2.78 -5.68 5.23
CA LEU A 209 2.01 -6.66 4.45
C LEU A 209 1.21 -7.59 5.36
N ALA A 210 1.86 -8.22 6.34
CA ALA A 210 1.19 -9.13 7.27
C ALA A 210 0.10 -8.40 8.09
N SER A 211 0.33 -7.13 8.47
CA SER A 211 -0.67 -6.30 9.15
C SER A 211 -1.88 -6.01 8.26
N ASN A 212 -1.68 -5.66 6.99
CA ASN A 212 -2.76 -5.45 6.03
C ASN A 212 -3.53 -6.75 5.75
N TYR A 213 -2.84 -7.89 5.66
CA TYR A 213 -3.47 -9.21 5.49
C TYR A 213 -4.36 -9.55 6.70
N GLN A 214 -3.85 -9.33 7.92
CA GLN A 214 -4.62 -9.48 9.15
C GLN A 214 -5.86 -8.58 9.17
N PHE A 215 -5.73 -7.34 8.72
CA PHE A 215 -6.83 -6.40 8.67
C PHE A 215 -7.95 -6.85 7.73
N ILE A 216 -7.62 -7.30 6.51
CA ILE A 216 -8.59 -7.82 5.54
C ILE A 216 -9.25 -9.12 6.03
N CYS A 217 -8.48 -10.02 6.65
CA CYS A 217 -9.02 -11.22 7.30
C CYS A 217 -10.06 -10.88 8.37
N ARG A 218 -9.77 -9.87 9.20
CA ARG A 218 -10.68 -9.38 10.24
C ARG A 218 -11.95 -8.79 9.63
N GLN A 219 -11.82 -7.98 8.59
CA GLN A 219 -12.96 -7.40 7.86
C GLN A 219 -13.85 -8.49 7.25
N TYR A 220 -13.26 -9.48 6.59
CA TYR A 220 -14.02 -10.59 6.03
C TYR A 220 -14.81 -11.34 7.11
N ALA A 221 -14.16 -11.73 8.21
CA ALA A 221 -14.84 -12.45 9.29
C ALA A 221 -15.96 -11.62 9.94
N TYR A 222 -15.76 -10.29 10.04
CA TYR A 222 -16.80 -9.35 10.47
C TYR A 222 -18.00 -9.34 9.51
N PHE A 223 -17.77 -9.06 8.23
CA PHE A 223 -18.85 -8.97 7.25
C PHE A 223 -19.54 -10.31 6.99
N PHE A 224 -18.81 -11.43 7.08
CA PHE A 224 -19.40 -12.76 7.01
C PHE A 224 -20.47 -12.96 8.10
N ASN A 225 -20.18 -12.57 9.34
CA ASN A 225 -21.17 -12.62 10.42
C ASN A 225 -22.27 -11.58 10.25
N ARG A 226 -21.93 -10.37 9.76
CA ARG A 226 -22.88 -9.30 9.51
C ARG A 226 -23.93 -9.71 8.48
N PHE A 227 -23.51 -10.19 7.31
CA PHE A 227 -24.41 -10.65 6.25
C PHE A 227 -25.33 -11.78 6.72
N ARG A 228 -24.80 -12.71 7.53
CA ARG A 228 -25.58 -13.82 8.10
C ARG A 228 -26.61 -13.38 9.15
N SER A 229 -26.47 -12.19 9.71
CA SER A 229 -27.48 -11.62 10.62
C SER A 229 -28.73 -11.12 9.89
N PHE A 230 -28.65 -10.94 8.57
CA PHE A 230 -29.77 -10.52 7.74
C PHE A 230 -30.51 -11.71 7.14
N SER A 231 -31.79 -11.51 6.84
CA SER A 231 -32.53 -12.45 6.00
C SER A 231 -31.95 -12.44 4.57
N PRO A 232 -31.74 -13.62 3.95
CA PRO A 232 -31.30 -13.71 2.57
C PRO A 232 -32.21 -12.92 1.62
N SER A 233 -31.61 -12.16 0.70
CA SER A 233 -32.33 -11.35 -0.27
C SER A 233 -31.92 -11.73 -1.69
N LYS A 234 -32.90 -11.82 -2.59
CA LYS A 234 -32.66 -11.99 -4.04
C LYS A 234 -31.94 -10.81 -4.66
N GLU A 235 -32.14 -9.63 -4.08
CA GLU A 235 -31.61 -8.39 -4.61
C GLU A 235 -30.22 -8.08 -4.07
N ILE A 236 -29.84 -8.76 -2.99
CA ILE A 236 -28.50 -8.71 -2.39
C ILE A 236 -28.03 -10.16 -2.20
N PRO A 237 -27.68 -10.90 -3.27
CA PRO A 237 -27.27 -12.29 -3.16
C PRO A 237 -26.07 -12.53 -2.23
N LEU A 238 -25.25 -11.50 -1.98
CA LEU A 238 -24.17 -11.53 -0.99
C LEU A 238 -24.65 -11.83 0.43
N SER A 239 -25.88 -11.45 0.81
CA SER A 239 -26.40 -11.77 2.14
C SER A 239 -26.65 -13.28 2.33
N ALA A 240 -26.81 -14.02 1.24
CA ALA A 240 -26.97 -15.47 1.24
C ALA A 240 -25.64 -16.22 1.14
N ARG A 241 -24.66 -15.67 0.41
CA ARG A 241 -23.33 -16.26 0.16
C ARG A 241 -22.28 -15.16 0.07
N PHE A 242 -21.40 -15.08 1.06
CA PHE A 242 -20.26 -14.18 1.06
C PHE A 242 -18.98 -15.00 1.21
N CYS A 243 -18.24 -15.17 0.11
CA CYS A 243 -17.07 -16.04 0.07
C CYS A 243 -15.77 -15.23 0.28
N PHE A 244 -14.77 -15.82 0.95
CA PHE A 244 -13.49 -15.15 1.18
C PHE A 244 -12.78 -14.83 -0.13
N GLU A 245 -12.82 -15.75 -1.10
CA GLU A 245 -12.17 -15.56 -2.39
C GLU A 245 -12.79 -14.42 -3.21
N ASP A 246 -14.12 -14.27 -3.16
CA ASP A 246 -14.82 -13.13 -3.76
C ASP A 246 -14.35 -11.83 -3.10
N TYR A 247 -14.31 -11.78 -1.76
CA TYR A 247 -13.83 -10.61 -1.02
C TYR A 247 -12.37 -10.28 -1.31
N ARG A 248 -11.49 -11.30 -1.34
CA ARG A 248 -10.09 -11.19 -1.72
C ARG A 248 -9.92 -10.58 -3.11
N TRP A 249 -10.72 -11.04 -4.08
CA TRP A 249 -10.73 -10.48 -5.43
C TRP A 249 -11.15 -9.02 -5.39
N ALA A 250 -12.27 -8.70 -4.75
CA ALA A 250 -12.81 -7.34 -4.74
C ALA A 250 -11.87 -6.33 -4.08
N VAL A 251 -11.29 -6.65 -2.91
CA VAL A 251 -10.32 -5.76 -2.27
C VAL A 251 -9.06 -5.59 -3.12
N SER A 252 -8.64 -6.63 -3.84
CA SER A 252 -7.47 -6.58 -4.74
C SER A 252 -7.75 -5.72 -5.98
N THR A 253 -8.94 -5.84 -6.56
CA THR A 253 -9.43 -4.94 -7.62
C THR A 253 -9.42 -3.51 -7.15
N VAL A 254 -10.00 -3.24 -5.98
CA VAL A 254 -10.11 -1.88 -5.44
C VAL A 254 -8.73 -1.31 -5.11
N MET A 255 -7.89 -2.00 -4.35
CA MET A 255 -6.58 -1.44 -3.95
C MET A 255 -5.68 -1.14 -5.15
N SER A 256 -5.77 -1.92 -6.23
CA SER A 256 -4.91 -1.76 -7.41
C SER A 256 -5.44 -0.75 -8.44
N ARG A 257 -6.73 -0.40 -8.41
CA ARG A 257 -7.40 0.39 -9.47
C ARG A 257 -8.26 1.55 -8.99
N ASN A 258 -8.40 1.76 -7.68
CA ASN A 258 -9.22 2.85 -7.17
C ASN A 258 -8.61 4.22 -7.42
N ASN A 259 -9.49 5.20 -7.60
CA ASN A 259 -9.18 6.61 -7.75
C ASN A 259 -10.16 7.45 -6.96
N ILE A 260 -9.80 8.70 -6.70
CA ILE A 260 -10.64 9.65 -6.00
C ILE A 260 -11.07 10.74 -6.98
N ILE A 261 -12.38 10.93 -7.12
CA ILE A 261 -12.98 12.00 -7.93
C ILE A 261 -13.73 13.00 -7.04
N PRO A 262 -13.83 14.28 -7.43
CA PRO A 262 -14.63 15.25 -6.69
C PRO A 262 -16.13 14.96 -6.88
N VAL A 263 -16.92 15.24 -5.84
CA VAL A 263 -18.38 15.26 -5.93
C VAL A 263 -18.82 16.68 -6.26
N LYS A 264 -19.54 16.84 -7.38
CA LYS A 264 -20.02 18.14 -7.90
C LYS A 264 -20.58 19.02 -6.77
N GLU A 265 -20.21 20.30 -6.80
CA GLU A 265 -20.69 21.33 -5.86
C GLU A 265 -20.32 21.12 -4.38
N SER A 266 -19.44 20.17 -4.06
CA SER A 266 -18.93 19.97 -2.70
C SER A 266 -17.42 19.82 -2.66
N LEU A 267 -16.81 20.12 -1.51
CA LEU A 267 -15.41 19.74 -1.23
C LEU A 267 -15.26 18.23 -0.96
N SER A 268 -16.36 17.47 -1.00
CA SER A 268 -16.34 16.05 -0.72
C SER A 268 -15.78 15.26 -1.91
N LYS A 269 -15.13 14.15 -1.58
CA LYS A 269 -14.41 13.28 -2.50
C LYS A 269 -15.07 11.91 -2.49
N GLN A 270 -15.02 11.21 -3.61
CA GLN A 270 -15.62 9.88 -3.75
C GLN A 270 -14.63 8.94 -4.40
N ILE A 271 -14.46 7.75 -3.81
CA ILE A 271 -13.63 6.70 -4.39
C ILE A 271 -14.40 5.98 -5.53
N CYS A 272 -13.70 5.61 -6.59
CA CYS A 272 -14.29 4.93 -7.73
C CYS A 272 -13.29 4.04 -8.48
N LEU A 273 -13.83 3.19 -9.35
CA LEU A 273 -13.09 2.52 -10.42
C LEU A 273 -13.48 3.14 -11.76
N VAL A 274 -12.49 3.32 -12.65
CA VAL A 274 -12.66 4.05 -13.92
C VAL A 274 -12.37 3.11 -15.09
N PRO A 275 -13.40 2.61 -15.79
CA PRO A 275 -13.22 1.70 -16.92
C PRO A 275 -12.34 2.31 -18.02
N ILE A 276 -11.61 1.46 -18.75
CA ILE A 276 -10.63 1.81 -19.82
C ILE A 276 -9.39 2.51 -19.28
N TRP A 277 -9.56 3.59 -18.52
CA TRP A 277 -8.45 4.33 -17.93
C TRP A 277 -7.61 3.46 -16.99
N ASP A 278 -8.26 2.61 -16.19
CA ASP A 278 -7.59 1.70 -15.26
C ASP A 278 -6.87 0.51 -15.93
N MET A 279 -6.81 0.48 -17.26
CA MET A 279 -6.01 -0.44 -18.06
C MET A 279 -4.65 0.15 -18.47
N ILE A 280 -4.41 1.45 -18.26
CA ILE A 280 -3.13 2.07 -18.58
C ILE A 280 -2.10 1.64 -17.54
N ASN A 281 -0.95 1.10 -17.97
CA ASN A 281 0.08 0.63 -17.04
C ASN A 281 0.99 1.77 -16.53
N HIS A 282 1.73 1.47 -15.46
CA HIS A 282 2.59 2.44 -14.80
C HIS A 282 3.91 2.72 -15.54
N LYS A 283 4.31 3.99 -15.56
CA LYS A 283 5.70 4.46 -15.75
C LYS A 283 5.92 5.72 -14.89
N PRO A 284 7.10 5.91 -14.28
CA PRO A 284 7.42 7.18 -13.59
C PRO A 284 7.36 8.37 -14.55
N GLY A 285 6.75 9.47 -14.13
CA GLY A 285 6.67 10.70 -14.90
C GLY A 285 5.84 11.78 -14.21
N ALA A 286 4.84 12.33 -14.92
CA ALA A 286 3.95 13.35 -14.39
C ALA A 286 2.51 12.82 -14.33
N VAL A 287 1.75 13.30 -13.34
CA VAL A 287 0.31 13.01 -13.27
C VAL A 287 -0.40 13.84 -14.34
N THR A 288 -0.90 13.18 -15.39
CA THR A 288 -1.59 13.78 -16.52
C THR A 288 -3.06 13.37 -16.61
N THR A 289 -3.65 13.03 -15.47
CA THR A 289 -5.09 12.76 -15.34
C THR A 289 -5.74 13.88 -14.55
N ASP A 290 -6.83 14.43 -15.08
CA ASP A 290 -7.60 15.48 -14.46
C ASP A 290 -9.09 15.09 -14.40
N TYR A 291 -9.89 15.86 -13.67
CA TYR A 291 -11.34 15.68 -13.60
C TYR A 291 -12.06 16.97 -13.99
N ASP A 292 -12.71 16.95 -15.15
CA ASP A 292 -13.55 18.04 -15.63
C ASP A 292 -14.87 18.05 -14.84
N ILE A 293 -14.95 18.94 -13.83
CA ILE A 293 -16.12 19.06 -12.95
C ILE A 293 -17.38 19.49 -13.71
N ASN A 294 -17.23 20.29 -14.77
CA ASN A 294 -18.36 20.84 -15.52
C ASN A 294 -19.05 19.74 -16.34
N ASN A 295 -18.24 18.94 -17.03
CA ASN A 295 -18.75 17.81 -17.83
C ASN A 295 -18.91 16.53 -17.01
N GLN A 296 -18.37 16.49 -15.77
CA GLN A 296 -18.31 15.31 -14.90
C GLN A 296 -17.57 14.14 -15.55
N GLU A 297 -16.39 14.41 -16.09
CA GLU A 297 -15.58 13.44 -16.82
C GLU A 297 -14.15 13.40 -16.26
N LEU A 298 -13.59 12.20 -16.19
CA LEU A 298 -12.13 12.06 -16.05
C LEU A 298 -11.50 12.25 -17.43
N VAL A 299 -10.42 13.03 -17.47
CA VAL A 299 -9.68 13.33 -18.71
C VAL A 299 -8.24 12.85 -18.54
N PHE A 300 -7.75 12.07 -19.49
CA PHE A 300 -6.36 11.61 -19.51
C PHE A 300 -5.63 12.15 -20.73
N TYR A 301 -4.45 12.73 -20.47
CA TYR A 301 -3.55 13.26 -21.48
C TYR A 301 -2.29 12.39 -21.59
N ALA A 302 -1.76 12.22 -22.79
CA ALA A 302 -0.51 11.52 -23.02
C ALA A 302 0.63 12.20 -22.23
N MET A 303 1.35 11.42 -21.43
CA MET A 303 2.45 11.90 -20.59
C MET A 303 3.73 12.20 -21.39
N GLU A 304 3.84 11.64 -22.58
CA GLU A 304 4.98 11.76 -23.49
C GLU A 304 4.52 11.46 -24.93
N ASP A 305 5.37 11.72 -25.91
CA ASP A 305 5.14 11.27 -27.28
C ASP A 305 5.11 9.73 -27.35
N VAL A 306 4.06 9.17 -27.97
CA VAL A 306 3.88 7.71 -28.10
C VAL A 306 3.77 7.35 -29.58
N ALA A 307 4.72 6.56 -30.09
CA ALA A 307 4.64 6.04 -31.44
C ALA A 307 3.46 5.04 -31.60
N SER A 308 2.93 4.93 -32.83
CA SER A 308 1.94 3.89 -33.15
C SER A 308 2.52 2.49 -32.86
N GLY A 309 1.71 1.65 -32.23
CA GLY A 309 2.07 0.30 -31.78
C GLY A 309 2.75 0.22 -30.42
N ASN A 310 3.11 1.35 -29.79
CA ASN A 310 3.70 1.40 -28.47
C ASN A 310 2.63 1.52 -27.36
N GLN A 311 3.03 1.13 -26.16
CA GLN A 311 2.17 1.19 -24.98
C GLN A 311 1.93 2.64 -24.53
N VAL A 312 0.68 2.96 -24.22
CA VAL A 312 0.31 4.18 -23.51
C VAL A 312 0.47 3.90 -22.01
N LEU A 313 1.19 4.76 -21.30
CA LEU A 313 1.56 4.61 -19.90
C LEU A 313 1.15 5.85 -19.10
N MET A 314 1.00 5.69 -17.79
CA MET A 314 0.71 6.79 -16.86
C MET A 314 1.50 6.67 -15.56
N ASP A 315 1.69 7.78 -14.86
CA ASP A 315 2.23 7.75 -13.51
C ASP A 315 1.12 7.43 -12.49
N TYR A 316 1.33 6.42 -11.64
CA TYR A 316 0.40 6.00 -10.58
C TYR A 316 0.56 6.83 -9.29
N GLY A 317 1.51 7.77 -9.30
CA GLY A 317 1.88 8.63 -8.19
C GLY A 317 3.20 8.21 -7.53
N LYS A 318 3.70 9.11 -6.69
CA LYS A 318 4.98 8.98 -5.98
C LYS A 318 4.86 8.00 -4.81
N ARG A 319 4.86 6.70 -5.13
CA ARG A 319 4.78 5.60 -4.16
C ARG A 319 6.12 4.91 -4.00
N THR A 320 6.39 4.42 -2.80
CA THR A 320 7.53 3.56 -2.51
C THR A 320 7.38 2.20 -3.20
N SER A 321 8.48 1.47 -3.36
CA SER A 321 8.44 0.14 -3.97
C SER A 321 7.67 -0.86 -3.09
N GLY A 322 7.72 -0.69 -1.77
CA GLY A 322 6.89 -1.46 -0.84
C GLY A 322 5.39 -1.22 -1.04
N GLU A 323 4.98 0.03 -1.26
CA GLU A 323 3.59 0.37 -1.55
C GLU A 323 3.11 -0.16 -2.90
N PHE A 324 3.94 -0.08 -3.95
CA PHE A 324 3.64 -0.70 -5.24
C PHE A 324 3.48 -2.22 -5.11
N LEU A 325 4.38 -2.90 -4.38
CA LEU A 325 4.28 -4.34 -4.18
C LEU A 325 2.98 -4.71 -3.46
N ILE A 326 2.66 -4.01 -2.37
CA ILE A 326 1.46 -4.28 -1.59
C ILE A 326 0.22 -3.96 -2.43
N PHE A 327 0.04 -2.71 -2.84
CA PHE A 327 -1.25 -2.24 -3.35
C PHE A 327 -1.43 -2.44 -4.87
N SER A 328 -0.35 -2.59 -5.63
CA SER A 328 -0.41 -2.75 -7.09
C SER A 328 0.14 -4.10 -7.59
N GLY A 329 0.87 -4.83 -6.74
CA GLY A 329 1.33 -6.19 -7.04
C GLY A 329 2.56 -6.29 -7.94
N PHE A 330 3.36 -5.23 -8.02
CA PHE A 330 4.64 -5.21 -8.75
C PHE A 330 5.60 -4.20 -8.10
N VAL A 331 6.88 -4.24 -8.45
CA VAL A 331 7.90 -3.27 -8.05
C VAL A 331 8.41 -2.57 -9.31
N PRO A 332 8.24 -1.25 -9.46
CA PRO A 332 8.83 -0.50 -10.57
C PRO A 332 10.35 -0.58 -10.50
N ASP A 333 10.99 -0.74 -11.65
CA ASP A 333 12.44 -0.86 -11.72
C ASP A 333 13.01 -0.05 -12.89
N PRO A 334 13.70 1.08 -12.62
CA PRO A 334 13.93 1.69 -11.29
C PRO A 334 12.67 2.38 -10.72
N ASN A 335 12.62 2.57 -9.39
CA ASN A 335 11.64 3.44 -8.75
C ASN A 335 12.34 4.68 -8.13
N PRO A 336 12.22 5.87 -8.73
CA PRO A 336 12.85 7.09 -8.21
C PRO A 336 12.22 7.62 -6.92
N HIS A 337 11.08 7.06 -6.50
CA HIS A 337 10.35 7.44 -5.30
C HIS A 337 10.44 6.38 -4.20
N ASN A 338 11.35 5.41 -4.32
CA ASN A 338 11.54 4.43 -3.27
C ASN A 338 12.07 5.07 -1.99
N LEU A 339 11.57 4.62 -0.85
CA LEU A 339 12.02 4.99 0.49
C LEU A 339 12.06 3.72 1.34
N VAL A 340 12.99 3.67 2.29
CA VAL A 340 13.11 2.54 3.23
C VAL A 340 12.64 2.98 4.61
N ASP A 341 11.74 2.20 5.21
CA ASP A 341 11.32 2.40 6.59
C ASP A 341 12.42 1.94 7.56
N VAL A 342 12.90 2.85 8.42
CA VAL A 342 13.82 2.53 9.51
C VAL A 342 13.20 2.90 10.85
N THR A 343 13.22 1.95 11.78
CA THR A 343 12.76 2.14 13.16
C THR A 343 13.94 2.06 14.13
N LEU A 344 14.10 3.09 14.96
CA LEU A 344 15.05 3.16 16.06
C LEU A 344 14.32 3.22 17.39
N SER A 345 14.88 2.61 18.44
CA SER A 345 14.25 2.57 19.75
C SER A 345 15.27 2.56 20.87
N ILE A 346 14.86 3.15 22.00
CA ILE A 346 15.60 3.09 23.26
C ILE A 346 15.29 1.75 23.94
N SER A 347 16.33 0.96 24.20
CA SER A 347 16.20 -0.32 24.90
C SER A 347 15.74 -0.11 26.34
N LYS A 348 14.89 -1.02 26.84
CA LYS A 348 14.52 -1.05 28.27
C LYS A 348 15.70 -1.32 29.20
N ALA A 349 16.78 -1.91 28.68
CA ALA A 349 18.01 -2.18 29.43
C ALA A 349 18.98 -1.00 29.45
N ASP A 350 18.67 0.09 28.75
CA ASP A 350 19.50 1.29 28.72
C ASP A 350 19.42 2.05 30.05
N ARG A 351 20.56 2.20 30.72
CA ARG A 351 20.65 2.90 32.02
C ARG A 351 20.21 4.37 31.94
N LEU A 352 20.43 5.02 30.79
CA LEU A 352 20.00 6.41 30.56
C LEU A 352 18.69 6.47 29.76
N GLY A 353 18.00 5.33 29.62
CA GLY A 353 16.83 5.22 28.74
C GLY A 353 15.70 6.17 29.12
N ALA A 354 15.48 6.43 30.41
CA ALA A 354 14.47 7.37 30.88
C ALA A 354 14.79 8.81 30.44
N LYS A 355 16.02 9.29 30.67
CA LYS A 355 16.46 10.64 30.27
C LYS A 355 16.39 10.83 28.75
N ARG A 356 16.85 9.83 27.98
CA ARG A 356 16.76 9.84 26.52
C ARG A 356 15.31 9.90 26.02
N GLN A 357 14.41 9.11 26.60
CA GLN A 357 12.99 9.15 26.25
C GLN A 357 12.34 10.50 26.56
N THR A 358 12.66 11.10 27.71
CA THR A 358 12.17 12.44 28.07
C THR A 358 12.65 13.48 27.04
N LEU A 359 13.94 13.50 26.72
CA LEU A 359 14.49 14.47 25.76
C LEU A 359 13.93 14.25 24.35
N LEU A 360 13.77 13.01 23.89
CA LEU A 360 13.09 12.70 22.62
C LEU A 360 11.66 13.26 22.62
N GLY A 361 10.92 13.09 23.71
CA GLY A 361 9.58 13.64 23.87
C GLY A 361 9.54 15.17 23.81
N HIS A 362 10.52 15.86 24.41
CA HIS A 362 10.62 17.32 24.34
C HIS A 362 10.82 17.84 22.91
N ILE A 363 11.56 17.11 22.08
CA ILE A 363 11.79 17.47 20.67
C ILE A 363 10.73 16.89 19.71
N GLY A 364 9.68 16.25 20.24
CA GLY A 364 8.56 15.72 19.45
C GLY A 364 8.83 14.39 18.74
N LEU A 365 9.88 13.65 19.12
CA LEU A 365 10.15 12.31 18.60
C LEU A 365 9.55 11.23 19.49
N GLU A 366 8.81 10.31 18.88
CA GLU A 366 8.26 9.14 19.56
C GLU A 366 9.34 8.07 19.81
N ASN A 367 9.15 7.22 20.81
CA ASN A 367 9.94 6.00 21.01
C ASN A 367 9.01 4.77 20.93
N PRO A 368 9.10 3.93 19.90
CA PRO A 368 10.13 3.92 18.84
C PRO A 368 9.96 5.04 17.80
N THR A 369 11.07 5.59 17.30
CA THR A 369 11.11 6.57 16.20
C THR A 369 11.15 5.83 14.87
N THR A 370 10.26 6.14 13.93
CA THR A 370 10.25 5.53 12.59
C THR A 370 10.28 6.61 11.51
N SER A 371 11.13 6.44 10.50
CA SER A 371 11.25 7.37 9.38
C SER A 371 11.41 6.62 8.06
N GLN A 372 10.84 7.20 7.00
CA GLN A 372 11.09 6.80 5.62
C GLN A 372 12.30 7.56 5.09
N ILE A 373 13.36 6.84 4.72
CA ILE A 373 14.65 7.45 4.37
C ILE A 373 15.03 7.19 2.92
N SER A 374 15.77 8.15 2.37
CA SER A 374 16.53 8.05 1.13
C SER A 374 17.95 8.60 1.30
N ALA A 375 18.76 8.54 0.24
CA ALA A 375 20.07 9.17 0.19
C ALA A 375 20.04 10.70 0.46
N ASP A 376 18.89 11.36 0.30
CA ASP A 376 18.68 12.75 0.73
C ASP A 376 18.66 12.84 2.27
N LEU A 377 19.66 13.51 2.83
CA LEU A 377 19.83 13.76 4.26
C LEU A 377 18.62 14.44 4.91
N SER A 378 17.85 15.21 4.15
CA SER A 378 16.62 15.84 4.66
C SER A 378 15.62 14.81 5.18
N THR A 379 15.56 13.63 4.54
CA THR A 379 14.69 12.51 4.92
C THR A 379 15.19 11.76 6.17
N MET A 380 16.48 11.92 6.52
CA MET A 380 17.10 11.28 7.69
C MET A 380 17.10 12.18 8.94
N ARG A 381 16.51 13.37 8.88
CA ARG A 381 16.54 14.39 9.94
C ARG A 381 16.16 13.86 11.32
N ASP A 382 15.06 13.12 11.42
CA ASP A 382 14.57 12.56 12.68
C ASP A 382 15.50 11.45 13.23
N LEU A 383 16.06 10.63 12.33
CA LEU A 383 17.01 9.60 12.73
C LEU A 383 18.33 10.19 13.22
N VAL A 384 18.78 11.30 12.62
CA VAL A 384 19.97 12.05 13.07
C VAL A 384 19.72 12.67 14.45
N ALA A 385 18.58 13.32 14.66
CA ALA A 385 18.21 13.87 15.96
C ALA A 385 18.11 12.78 17.03
N PHE A 386 17.45 11.65 16.71
CA PHE A 386 17.43 10.48 17.57
C PHE A 386 18.83 9.99 17.90
N ALA A 387 19.70 9.85 16.89
CA ALA A 387 21.06 9.35 17.07
C ALA A 387 21.91 10.28 17.94
N ARG A 388 21.75 11.61 17.83
CA ARG A 388 22.37 12.60 18.72
C ARG A 388 21.99 12.33 20.17
N VAL A 389 20.69 12.23 20.48
CA VAL A 389 20.22 11.90 21.84
C VAL A 389 20.71 10.52 22.30
N PHE A 390 20.76 9.55 21.39
CA PHE A 390 21.20 8.19 21.71
C PHE A 390 22.66 8.12 22.16
N VAL A 391 23.55 8.89 21.53
CA VAL A 391 24.99 8.85 21.83
C VAL A 391 25.42 9.78 22.98
N MET A 392 24.52 10.63 23.48
CA MET A 392 24.82 11.52 24.60
C MET A 392 25.19 10.73 25.87
N VAL A 393 26.15 11.28 26.61
CA VAL A 393 26.44 10.89 27.99
C VAL A 393 25.47 11.56 28.96
N GLU A 394 25.52 11.17 30.24
CA GLU A 394 24.58 11.67 31.25
C GLU A 394 24.62 13.20 31.42
N ASP A 395 25.81 13.79 31.54
CA ASP A 395 25.97 15.24 31.73
C ASP A 395 25.37 16.04 30.55
N GLN A 396 25.55 15.55 29.32
CA GLN A 396 24.98 16.18 28.13
C GLN A 396 23.45 16.08 28.14
N LEU A 397 22.87 14.94 28.52
CA LEU A 397 21.41 14.81 28.62
C LEU A 397 20.85 15.80 29.66
N ASP A 398 21.51 15.94 30.80
CA ASP A 398 21.07 16.84 31.87
C ASP A 398 21.17 18.32 31.45
N GLU A 399 22.22 18.68 30.70
CA GLU A 399 22.36 20.00 30.11
C GLU A 399 21.21 20.32 29.15
N TYR A 400 20.95 19.44 28.18
CA TYR A 400 19.87 19.65 27.20
C TYR A 400 18.48 19.68 27.84
N LEU A 401 18.23 18.82 28.84
CA LEU A 401 16.97 18.83 29.59
C LEU A 401 16.81 20.16 30.36
N THR A 402 17.85 20.62 31.04
CA THR A 402 17.84 21.89 31.78
C THR A 402 17.68 23.10 30.86
N LEU A 403 18.34 23.10 29.70
CA LEU A 403 18.22 24.15 28.69
C LEU A 403 16.79 24.24 28.16
N ASP A 404 16.18 23.10 27.85
CA ASP A 404 14.83 23.06 27.31
C ASP A 404 13.76 23.40 28.38
N GLU A 405 13.98 23.04 29.64
CA GLU A 405 13.15 23.50 30.76
C GLU A 405 13.18 25.03 30.92
N LYS A 406 14.36 25.65 30.77
CA LYS A 406 14.51 27.11 30.88
C LYS A 406 13.95 27.86 29.68
N LYS A 407 14.11 27.30 28.48
CA LYS A 407 13.64 27.89 27.23
C LYS A 407 13.15 26.77 26.29
N PRO A 408 11.85 26.42 26.36
CA PRO A 408 11.28 25.35 25.56
C PRO A 408 11.54 25.54 24.06
N GLY A 409 11.97 24.46 23.39
CA GLY A 409 12.26 24.44 21.97
C GLY A 409 13.75 24.63 21.62
N THR A 410 14.58 25.06 22.57
CA THR A 410 16.02 25.27 22.33
C THR A 410 16.74 23.95 22.01
N ALA A 411 16.35 22.86 22.69
CA ALA A 411 16.90 21.53 22.39
C ALA A 411 16.51 21.10 20.97
N SER A 412 15.28 21.39 20.53
CA SER A 412 14.80 21.07 19.19
C SER A 412 15.59 21.81 18.10
N GLU A 413 15.79 23.13 18.23
CA GLU A 413 16.59 23.94 17.29
C GLU A 413 17.99 23.35 17.09
N THR A 414 18.63 22.94 18.19
CA THR A 414 20.00 22.42 18.17
C THR A 414 20.05 20.99 17.63
N LEU A 415 19.17 20.10 18.12
CA LEU A 415 19.18 18.68 17.76
C LEU A 415 18.67 18.39 16.35
N PHE A 416 17.98 19.34 15.73
CA PHE A 416 17.60 19.28 14.32
C PHE A 416 18.45 20.17 13.40
N SER A 417 19.49 20.82 13.92
CA SER A 417 20.42 21.61 13.12
C SER A 417 21.15 20.76 12.09
N SER A 418 21.62 21.42 11.01
CA SER A 418 22.46 20.79 9.98
C SER A 418 23.63 20.03 10.60
N ILE A 419 24.03 18.92 9.98
CA ILE A 419 25.18 18.12 10.40
C ILE A 419 26.45 18.99 10.29
N CYS A 420 27.22 19.05 11.38
CA CYS A 420 28.51 19.74 11.43
C CYS A 420 29.61 18.70 11.71
N PRO A 421 30.53 18.45 10.75
CA PRO A 421 31.53 17.39 10.89
C PRO A 421 32.53 17.62 12.03
N LEU A 422 32.65 18.86 12.51
CA LEU A 422 33.52 19.26 13.61
C LEU A 422 32.91 18.95 14.98
N ARG A 423 31.59 18.75 15.09
CA ARG A 423 30.93 18.42 16.37
C ARG A 423 31.06 16.94 16.70
N ALA A 424 31.57 16.64 17.90
CA ALA A 424 31.75 15.26 18.39
C ALA A 424 30.45 14.43 18.40
N ILE A 425 29.33 15.08 18.77
CA ILE A 425 28.01 14.44 18.80
C ILE A 425 27.55 14.02 17.40
N ASP A 426 27.86 14.81 16.36
CA ASP A 426 27.48 14.50 14.97
C ASP A 426 28.28 13.32 14.44
N ARG A 427 29.59 13.27 14.70
CA ARG A 427 30.42 12.11 14.33
C ARG A 427 29.95 10.83 15.01
N SER A 428 29.63 10.92 16.30
CA SER A 428 29.11 9.78 17.07
C SER A 428 27.74 9.33 16.58
N ALA A 429 26.82 10.26 16.31
CA ALA A 429 25.49 9.99 15.78
C ALA A 429 25.55 9.33 14.39
N ILE A 430 26.40 9.83 13.49
CA ILE A 430 26.59 9.27 12.15
C ILE A 430 27.23 7.89 12.20
N SER A 431 28.23 7.68 13.08
CA SER A 431 28.83 6.36 13.32
C SER A 431 27.78 5.35 13.80
N PHE A 432 26.91 5.78 14.72
CA PHE A 432 25.78 4.96 15.18
C PHE A 432 24.81 4.61 14.04
N LEU A 433 24.37 5.59 13.25
CA LEU A 433 23.43 5.36 12.13
C LEU A 433 24.04 4.47 11.05
N THR A 434 25.31 4.71 10.70
CA THR A 434 26.06 3.89 9.73
C THR A 434 26.06 2.42 10.17
N LYS A 435 26.49 2.16 11.41
CA LYS A 435 26.50 0.80 11.98
C LYS A 435 25.08 0.20 12.01
N ARG A 436 24.07 1.01 12.30
CA ARG A 436 22.68 0.55 12.29
C ARG A 436 22.21 0.14 10.89
N PHE A 437 22.52 0.92 9.87
CA PHE A 437 22.17 0.60 8.48
C PHE A 437 22.95 -0.61 7.98
N GLU A 438 24.23 -0.76 8.35
CA GLU A 438 25.02 -1.97 8.08
C GLU A 438 24.39 -3.21 8.74
N LEU A 439 23.92 -3.11 9.98
CA LEU A 439 23.18 -4.19 10.65
C LEU A 439 21.85 -4.52 9.94
N LEU A 440 21.12 -3.51 9.47
CA LEU A 440 19.90 -3.72 8.68
C LEU A 440 20.20 -4.46 7.37
N ILE A 441 21.25 -4.04 6.65
CA ILE A 441 21.72 -4.71 5.42
C ILE A 441 21.99 -6.21 5.70
N LEU A 442 22.65 -6.53 6.81
CA LEU A 442 22.91 -7.92 7.20
C LEU A 442 21.61 -8.74 7.42
N CYS A 443 20.53 -8.11 7.90
CA CYS A 443 19.24 -8.78 8.10
C CYS A 443 18.58 -9.25 6.79
N TYR A 444 18.87 -8.59 5.65
CA TYR A 444 18.39 -9.05 4.34
C TYR A 444 19.07 -10.35 3.90
N GLY A 445 20.29 -10.64 4.38
CA GLY A 445 21.07 -11.78 3.93
C GLY A 445 21.40 -11.74 2.43
N THR A 446 21.71 -12.89 1.84
CA THR A 446 22.01 -12.97 0.41
C THR A 446 20.76 -12.75 -0.44
N VAL A 447 20.86 -11.86 -1.42
CA VAL A 447 19.81 -11.58 -2.42
C VAL A 447 20.39 -11.93 -3.79
N PRO A 448 19.75 -12.83 -4.57
CA PRO A 448 20.18 -13.13 -5.93
C PRO A 448 20.15 -11.87 -6.80
N ALA A 449 21.17 -11.72 -7.64
CA ALA A 449 21.19 -10.67 -8.67
C ALA A 449 20.08 -10.92 -9.70
N ARG A 450 19.57 -9.85 -10.32
CA ARG A 450 18.46 -9.91 -11.28
C ARG A 450 18.75 -10.79 -12.50
N ASP A 451 19.98 -10.76 -12.98
CA ASP A 451 20.47 -11.54 -14.12
C ASP A 451 20.90 -12.96 -13.73
N SER A 452 20.78 -13.33 -12.46
CA SER A 452 21.16 -14.67 -12.00
C SER A 452 20.18 -15.75 -12.45
N PRO A 453 20.67 -16.99 -12.71
CA PRO A 453 19.81 -18.13 -12.99
C PRO A 453 18.79 -18.45 -11.88
N ASP A 454 19.09 -18.09 -10.63
CA ASP A 454 18.21 -18.31 -9.50
C ASP A 454 17.02 -17.35 -9.52
N PHE A 455 17.23 -16.09 -9.88
CA PHE A 455 16.15 -15.12 -10.08
C PHE A 455 15.21 -15.54 -11.21
N ALA A 456 15.74 -16.06 -12.31
CA ALA A 456 14.94 -16.51 -13.45
C ALA A 456 14.02 -17.71 -13.14
N LYS A 457 14.33 -18.51 -12.11
CA LYS A 457 13.52 -19.67 -11.67
C LYS A 457 12.41 -19.31 -10.69
N MET A 458 12.43 -18.10 -10.14
CA MET A 458 11.45 -17.63 -9.16
C MET A 458 10.06 -17.44 -9.77
N SER A 459 9.03 -17.57 -8.95
CA SER A 459 7.68 -17.11 -9.32
C SER A 459 7.70 -15.60 -9.58
N PHE A 460 6.71 -15.08 -10.32
CA PHE A 460 6.59 -13.64 -10.54
C PHE A 460 6.60 -12.84 -9.23
N LEU A 461 5.84 -13.27 -8.22
CA LEU A 461 5.78 -12.61 -6.91
C LEU A 461 7.11 -12.69 -6.15
N GLN A 462 7.82 -13.81 -6.23
CA GLN A 462 9.16 -13.96 -5.65
C GLN A 462 10.18 -13.02 -6.31
N GLN A 463 10.08 -12.84 -7.63
CA GLN A 463 10.88 -11.84 -8.36
C GLN A 463 10.55 -10.43 -7.86
N GLN A 464 9.27 -10.07 -7.69
CA GLN A 464 8.90 -8.75 -7.18
C GLN A 464 9.42 -8.52 -5.74
N CYS A 465 9.29 -9.49 -4.85
CA CYS A 465 9.86 -9.42 -3.50
C CYS A 465 11.40 -9.27 -3.51
N THR A 466 12.06 -9.92 -4.48
CA THR A 466 13.51 -9.84 -4.63
C THR A 466 13.95 -8.49 -5.18
N LEU A 467 13.23 -7.92 -6.15
CA LEU A 467 13.46 -6.57 -6.66
C LEU A 467 13.30 -5.51 -5.56
N LEU A 468 12.26 -5.62 -4.72
CA LEU A 468 12.11 -4.76 -3.55
C LEU A 468 13.35 -4.80 -2.65
N ARG A 469 13.82 -6.02 -2.31
CA ARG A 469 15.00 -6.17 -1.45
C ARG A 469 16.28 -5.62 -2.07
N LEU A 470 16.45 -5.74 -3.38
CA LEU A 470 17.59 -5.14 -4.09
C LEU A 470 17.55 -3.61 -3.96
N GLN A 471 16.38 -3.00 -4.18
CA GLN A 471 16.21 -1.54 -4.06
C GLN A 471 16.34 -1.06 -2.61
N ASP A 472 15.83 -1.81 -1.62
CA ASP A 472 16.01 -1.49 -0.20
C ASP A 472 17.51 -1.51 0.19
N LEU A 473 18.24 -2.52 -0.28
CA LEU A 473 19.68 -2.65 -0.03
C LEU A 473 20.50 -1.55 -0.71
N GLU A 474 20.17 -1.19 -1.94
CA GLU A 474 20.78 -0.08 -2.65
C GLU A 474 20.57 1.23 -1.89
N MET A 475 19.32 1.54 -1.54
CA MET A 475 18.97 2.75 -0.79
C MET A 475 19.71 2.83 0.56
N LEU A 476 19.77 1.73 1.33
CA LEU A 476 20.52 1.71 2.60
C LEU A 476 22.01 1.99 2.42
N ARG A 477 22.63 1.47 1.34
CA ARG A 477 24.04 1.73 1.01
C ARG A 477 24.27 3.18 0.59
N GLU A 478 23.36 3.74 -0.18
CA GLU A 478 23.40 5.16 -0.57
C GLU A 478 23.23 6.07 0.64
N CYS A 479 22.33 5.76 1.57
CA CYS A 479 22.20 6.47 2.85
C CYS A 479 23.51 6.44 3.64
N ILE A 480 24.18 5.28 3.74
CA ILE A 480 25.50 5.17 4.38
C ILE A 480 26.53 6.05 3.68
N ALA A 481 26.58 6.03 2.33
CA ALA A 481 27.51 6.84 1.56
C ALA A 481 27.26 8.34 1.77
N SER A 482 26.00 8.77 1.76
CA SER A 482 25.58 10.15 2.01
C SER A 482 26.00 10.62 3.41
N LEU A 483 25.73 9.82 4.44
CA LEU A 483 26.17 10.09 5.81
C LEU A 483 27.70 10.17 5.95
N LYS A 484 28.46 9.25 5.34
CA LYS A 484 29.94 9.29 5.36
C LYS A 484 30.51 10.50 4.62
N THR A 485 29.87 10.90 3.53
CA THR A 485 30.27 12.09 2.76
C THR A 485 30.13 13.35 3.61
N THR A 486 29.09 13.47 4.43
CA THR A 486 28.99 14.62 5.35
C THR A 486 30.15 14.72 6.32
N LEU A 487 30.72 13.60 6.76
CA LEU A 487 31.87 13.61 7.66
C LEU A 487 33.20 13.97 6.98
N SER A 488 33.25 13.98 5.65
CA SER A 488 34.47 14.27 4.91
C SER A 488 34.73 15.77 4.88
N VAL A 489 35.71 16.25 5.65
CA VAL A 489 36.18 17.64 5.60
C VAL A 489 37.37 17.73 4.64
N PRO A 490 37.31 18.54 3.56
CA PRO A 490 38.46 18.72 2.67
C PRO A 490 39.66 19.27 3.44
N GLY A 491 40.77 18.52 3.46
CA GLY A 491 42.05 18.96 4.01
C GLY A 491 42.28 18.73 5.51
N VAL A 492 41.41 17.95 6.19
CA VAL A 492 41.61 17.55 7.60
C VAL A 492 41.66 16.02 7.68
N THR A 493 42.71 15.49 8.27
CA THR A 493 42.92 14.05 8.48
C THR A 493 42.07 13.51 9.64
N GLU A 494 41.78 12.20 9.67
CA GLU A 494 41.05 11.56 10.78
C GLU A 494 41.76 11.79 12.14
N ASP A 495 43.09 11.83 12.16
CA ASP A 495 43.88 12.11 13.38
C ASP A 495 43.72 13.58 13.84
N GLU A 496 43.62 14.54 12.93
CA GLU A 496 43.42 15.96 13.26
C GLU A 496 42.02 16.22 13.87
N LEU A 497 41.00 15.51 13.39
CA LEU A 497 39.64 15.56 13.95
C LEU A 497 39.57 14.98 15.38
N MET A 498 40.35 13.92 15.65
CA MET A 498 40.46 13.32 16.99
C MET A 498 41.23 14.22 17.97
N THR A 499 42.22 14.99 17.50
CA THR A 499 42.89 15.99 18.34
C THR A 499 42.05 17.25 18.59
N ALA A 500 41.19 17.65 17.65
CA ALA A 500 40.25 18.75 17.84
C ALA A 500 39.20 18.43 18.92
N ASP A 501 38.82 17.16 19.10
CA ASP A 501 37.92 16.70 20.16
C ASP A 501 38.46 16.91 21.57
N ALA A 502 39.77 16.75 21.77
CA ALA A 502 40.40 17.03 23.05
C ALA A 502 40.40 18.53 23.40
N LEU A 503 40.28 19.39 22.38
CA LEU A 503 40.28 20.86 22.51
C LEU A 503 38.85 21.43 22.61
N ASN A 504 37.88 20.92 21.84
CA ASN A 504 36.51 21.44 21.79
C ASN A 504 35.69 21.19 23.07
N VAL A 505 35.98 20.10 23.81
CA VAL A 505 35.37 19.88 25.16
C VAL A 505 35.75 21.01 26.14
N SER A 506 36.85 21.74 25.87
CA SER A 506 37.30 22.86 26.71
C SER A 506 36.84 24.25 26.23
N GLU A 507 36.40 24.39 24.98
CA GLU A 507 35.96 25.66 24.38
C GLU A 507 34.44 25.81 24.27
N GLU A 508 33.67 24.73 24.05
CA GLU A 508 32.20 24.81 24.04
C GLU A 508 31.61 25.21 25.41
N LEU A 509 32.40 25.13 26.50
CA LEU A 509 32.06 25.62 27.84
C LEU A 509 32.48 27.08 28.12
N LYS A 510 33.15 27.78 27.21
CA LYS A 510 33.70 29.13 27.44
C LYS A 510 32.93 30.27 26.76
N ASP A 511 32.10 29.99 25.76
CA ASP A 511 31.45 31.02 24.94
C ASP A 511 29.99 31.32 25.30
N TYR A 512 29.60 31.13 26.57
CA TYR A 512 28.40 31.76 27.12
C TYR A 512 28.78 32.86 28.11
N ARG A 513 29.02 34.08 27.59
CA ARG A 513 28.96 35.30 28.41
C ARG A 513 27.53 35.84 28.38
N PRO A 514 26.83 35.96 29.53
CA PRO A 514 25.64 36.78 29.60
C PRO A 514 26.06 38.24 29.39
N SER A 515 25.46 38.92 28.41
CA SER A 515 25.56 40.37 28.30
C SER A 515 24.91 41.01 29.53
N THR A 516 25.73 41.56 30.41
CA THR A 516 25.32 42.66 31.29
C THR A 516 25.29 43.92 30.44
N ASP A 517 24.13 44.54 30.26
CA ASP A 517 23.94 45.97 30.53
C ASP A 517 22.51 46.45 30.25
N SER A 518 22.07 47.32 31.17
CA SER A 518 20.85 48.16 31.27
C SER A 518 19.49 47.50 31.48
#